data_AF-A0A2N6AWX6-F1
#
_entry.id   AF-A0A2N6AWX6-F1
#
_cell.length_a   1.000
_cell.length_b   1.000
_cell.length_c   1.000
_cell.angle_alpha   90.00
_cell.angle_beta   90.00
_cell.angle_gamma   90.00
#
_symmetry.space_group_name_H-M   'P 1'
#
loop_
_entity.id
_entity.type
_entity.pdbx_description
1 polymer ?
#
loop_
_entity_poly.entity_id
_entity_poly.type
_entity_poly.pdbx_seq_one_letter_code
_entity_poly.pdbx_strand_id
1 'polypeptide(L)'
;MNQQARTPANGVNPLKTAANIESASRSAAEPQAAEKVNALGDLPSWDLSDLYASPEDEQIFADLDEAESSAKRFIDAYAGKLTGLAAGDADALAESVRIYEALGDALGKIGSYARLLYEADGSSPVHAKFLGDIQERLNTIGSGLLFYELELNQISDDELA
;
A
#
# COMPACT_ATOMS: atom_id res chain seq x y z
N MET A 1 -3.56 48.42 39.71
CA MET A 1 -2.97 49.32 40.73
C MET A 1 -1.79 48.58 41.36
N ASN A 2 -0.58 49.09 41.11
CA ASN A 2 0.68 48.96 41.88
C ASN A 2 1.12 47.57 42.38
N GLN A 3 2.18 46.99 41.81
CA GLN A 3 3.62 47.33 41.99
C GLN A 3 4.24 46.76 43.28
N GLN A 4 5.44 46.19 43.07
CA GLN A 4 6.63 46.11 43.93
C GLN A 4 6.94 44.84 44.75
N ALA A 5 7.99 44.18 44.25
CA ALA A 5 9.26 43.88 44.93
C ALA A 5 9.29 42.91 46.11
N ARG A 6 10.15 41.87 46.00
CA ARG A 6 11.31 41.61 46.89
C ARG A 6 12.00 40.28 46.54
N THR A 7 13.32 40.33 46.31
CA THR A 7 14.24 39.19 46.50
C THR A 7 14.63 39.11 48.00
N PRO A 8 15.10 37.97 48.54
CA PRO A 8 16.53 37.69 48.48
C PRO A 8 16.90 36.19 48.30
N ALA A 9 18.17 35.98 47.96
CA ALA A 9 18.85 34.70 47.76
C ALA A 9 19.14 33.94 49.07
N ASN A 10 19.21 32.60 49.00
CA ASN A 10 20.21 31.82 49.73
C ASN A 10 20.33 30.37 49.21
N GLY A 11 21.56 29.83 49.07
CA GLY A 11 21.78 28.38 49.04
C GLY A 11 22.82 27.78 48.08
N VAL A 12 24.09 28.18 48.26
CA VAL A 12 25.33 27.36 48.25
C VAL A 12 25.76 26.48 47.04
N ASN A 13 26.99 26.78 46.60
CA ASN A 13 27.83 26.07 45.62
C ASN A 13 28.78 25.07 46.32
N PRO A 14 29.35 24.08 45.61
CA PRO A 14 30.81 23.97 45.68
C PRO A 14 31.50 23.70 44.33
N LEU A 15 32.58 24.43 44.12
CA LEU A 15 33.66 24.15 43.15
C LEU A 15 34.72 23.24 43.79
N LYS A 16 35.15 22.20 43.07
CA LYS A 16 36.49 21.56 43.07
C LYS A 16 36.59 20.71 41.78
N THR A 17 37.68 20.54 41.02
CA THR A 17 39.04 21.09 40.90
C THR A 17 39.56 20.55 39.55
N ALA A 18 40.43 21.33 38.90
CA ALA A 18 41.11 21.16 37.61
C ALA A 18 41.61 19.76 37.16
N ALA A 19 41.58 19.51 35.85
CA ALA A 19 42.75 19.11 35.05
C ALA A 19 42.50 19.34 33.55
N ASN A 20 43.56 19.78 32.87
CA ASN A 20 43.66 20.38 31.54
C ASN A 20 43.95 19.32 30.48
N ILE A 21 43.21 19.26 29.36
CA ILE A 21 43.58 18.62 28.07
C ILE A 21 42.87 19.44 26.97
N GLU A 22 43.51 20.46 26.41
CA GLU A 22 44.35 20.41 25.20
C GLU A 22 43.57 20.90 23.97
N SER A 23 44.06 22.01 23.42
CA SER A 23 43.56 22.68 22.23
C SER A 23 43.66 21.77 21.01
N ALA A 24 42.54 21.50 20.33
CA ALA A 24 42.54 20.99 18.96
C ALA A 24 41.52 21.77 18.12
N SER A 25 42.06 22.80 17.46
CA SER A 25 41.76 23.23 16.09
C SER A 25 40.36 22.95 15.55
N ARG A 26 39.55 24.01 15.48
CA ARG A 26 38.34 24.09 14.68
C ARG A 26 38.75 23.99 13.19
N SER A 27 38.83 22.77 12.66
CA SER A 27 39.05 22.51 11.24
C SER A 27 37.73 22.69 10.49
N ALA A 28 37.73 23.56 9.49
CA ALA A 28 36.63 23.73 8.55
C ALA A 28 36.31 22.39 7.87
N ALA A 29 35.09 21.89 8.05
CA ALA A 29 34.56 20.83 7.21
C ALA A 29 34.10 21.47 5.88
N GLU A 30 34.75 21.07 4.81
CA GLU A 30 34.60 21.54 3.43
C GLU A 30 33.19 21.29 2.86
N PRO A 31 32.77 22.06 1.83
CA PRO A 31 31.46 21.95 1.16
C PRO A 31 31.29 20.71 0.26
N GLN A 32 32.03 19.62 0.52
CA GLN A 32 32.07 18.43 -0.35
C GLN A 32 30.78 17.60 -0.35
N ALA A 33 29.94 17.74 0.68
CA ALA A 33 28.67 17.01 0.74
C ALA A 33 27.64 17.51 -0.30
N ALA A 34 27.68 18.81 -0.64
CA ALA A 34 26.73 19.41 -1.57
C ALA A 34 27.08 19.14 -3.05
N GLU A 35 28.37 19.05 -3.40
CA GLU A 35 28.80 18.75 -4.78
C GLU A 35 28.50 17.30 -5.19
N LYS A 36 28.54 16.34 -4.26
CA LYS A 36 28.28 14.93 -4.59
C LYS A 36 26.82 14.61 -4.90
N VAL A 37 25.87 15.45 -4.51
CA VAL A 37 24.43 15.23 -4.79
C VAL A 37 24.12 15.44 -6.27
N ASN A 38 24.81 16.38 -6.94
CA ASN A 38 24.66 16.64 -8.37
C ASN A 38 25.38 15.62 -9.27
N ALA A 39 26.23 14.77 -8.71
CA ALA A 39 27.01 13.78 -9.47
C ALA A 39 26.30 12.42 -9.66
N LEU A 40 25.13 12.23 -9.03
CA LEU A 40 24.35 10.98 -9.10
C LEU A 40 23.34 10.93 -10.26
N GLY A 41 23.17 12.02 -11.01
CA GLY A 41 22.15 12.14 -12.05
C GLY A 41 20.72 12.15 -11.47
N ASP A 42 19.72 12.15 -12.35
CA ASP A 42 18.34 11.93 -11.92
C ASP A 42 18.19 10.49 -11.42
N LEU A 43 17.45 10.31 -10.32
CA LEU A 43 17.11 8.97 -9.84
C LEU A 43 16.27 8.25 -10.91
N PRO A 44 16.55 6.97 -11.19
CA PRO A 44 15.73 6.20 -12.12
C PRO A 44 14.32 6.05 -11.56
N SER A 45 13.31 6.28 -12.40
CA SER A 45 11.90 6.00 -12.10
C SER A 45 11.51 4.63 -12.63
N TRP A 46 10.61 3.94 -11.91
CA TRP A 46 9.98 2.73 -12.44
C TRP A 46 9.04 3.08 -13.59
N ASP A 47 9.17 2.38 -14.72
CA ASP A 47 8.21 2.46 -15.81
C ASP A 47 7.02 1.54 -15.51
N LEU A 48 5.82 2.13 -15.45
CA LEU A 48 4.56 1.42 -15.16
C LEU A 48 3.64 1.33 -16.37
N SER A 49 4.11 1.76 -17.55
CA SER A 49 3.30 1.83 -18.77
C SER A 49 2.83 0.47 -19.28
N ASP A 50 3.51 -0.62 -18.90
CA ASP A 50 3.05 -1.99 -19.15
C ASP A 50 1.75 -2.35 -18.41
N LEU A 51 1.44 -1.64 -17.31
CA LEU A 51 0.20 -1.82 -16.55
C LEU A 51 -0.87 -0.81 -17.01
N TYR A 52 -0.54 0.48 -16.90
CA TYR A 52 -1.39 1.62 -17.29
C TYR A 52 -0.51 2.83 -17.64
N ALA A 53 -0.98 3.65 -18.58
CA ALA A 53 -0.17 4.75 -19.14
C ALA A 53 0.10 5.87 -18.12
N SER A 54 -0.88 6.19 -17.27
CA SER A 54 -0.78 7.22 -16.23
C SER A 54 -1.89 7.01 -15.17
N PRO A 55 -1.84 7.67 -14.01
CA PRO A 55 -2.93 7.58 -13.01
C PRO A 55 -4.28 8.12 -13.50
N GLU A 56 -4.28 8.90 -14.59
CA GLU A 56 -5.47 9.40 -15.27
C GLU A 56 -5.92 8.52 -16.44
N ASP A 57 -5.28 7.36 -16.66
CA ASP A 57 -5.66 6.40 -17.69
C ASP A 57 -7.08 5.88 -17.41
N GLU A 58 -8.01 6.20 -18.31
CA GLU A 58 -9.41 5.78 -18.23
C GLU A 58 -9.55 4.25 -18.16
N GLN A 59 -8.58 3.50 -18.67
CA GLN A 59 -8.56 2.04 -18.61
C GLN A 59 -8.49 1.51 -17.17
N ILE A 60 -7.89 2.24 -16.23
CA ILE A 60 -7.86 1.84 -14.81
C ILE A 60 -9.27 1.77 -14.25
N PHE A 61 -10.06 2.82 -14.51
CA PHE A 61 -11.42 2.92 -14.02
C PHE A 61 -12.35 1.95 -14.74
N ALA A 62 -12.15 1.74 -16.04
CA ALA A 62 -12.88 0.74 -16.81
C ALA A 62 -12.62 -0.69 -16.30
N ASP A 63 -11.35 -1.05 -16.05
CA ASP A 63 -10.98 -2.36 -15.50
C ASP A 63 -11.61 -2.55 -14.11
N LEU A 64 -11.64 -1.50 -13.28
CA LEU A 64 -12.20 -1.56 -11.93
C LEU A 64 -13.73 -1.67 -11.92
N ASP A 65 -14.42 -0.95 -12.82
CA ASP A 65 -15.88 -1.04 -13.00
C ASP A 65 -16.30 -2.41 -13.54
N GLU A 66 -15.49 -2.98 -14.43
CA GLU A 66 -15.70 -4.34 -14.95
C GLU A 66 -15.44 -5.39 -13.86
N ALA A 67 -14.38 -5.25 -13.06
CA ALA A 67 -14.11 -6.14 -11.93
C ALA A 67 -15.25 -6.12 -10.91
N GLU A 68 -15.79 -4.94 -10.59
CA GLU A 68 -16.96 -4.80 -9.72
C GLU A 68 -18.21 -5.48 -10.28
N SER A 69 -18.45 -5.33 -11.57
CA SER A 69 -19.61 -5.91 -12.24
C SER A 69 -19.48 -7.43 -12.35
N SER A 70 -18.28 -7.90 -12.68
CA SER A 70 -17.94 -9.33 -12.72
C SER A 70 -18.06 -9.98 -11.35
N ALA A 71 -17.59 -9.34 -10.28
CA ALA A 71 -17.74 -9.85 -8.93
C ALA A 71 -19.21 -9.98 -8.51
N LYS A 72 -20.07 -9.01 -8.84
CA LYS A 72 -21.51 -9.09 -8.57
C LYS A 72 -22.15 -10.27 -9.31
N ARG A 73 -21.86 -10.42 -10.62
CA ARG A 73 -22.35 -11.56 -11.41
C ARG A 73 -21.84 -12.90 -10.86
N PHE A 74 -20.59 -12.93 -10.41
CA PHE A 74 -19.97 -14.12 -9.83
C PHE A 74 -20.67 -14.56 -8.53
N ILE A 75 -20.94 -13.60 -7.63
CA ILE A 75 -21.71 -13.85 -6.41
C ILE A 75 -23.09 -14.41 -6.75
N ASP A 76 -23.83 -13.75 -7.65
CA ASP A 76 -25.18 -14.19 -8.06
C ASP A 76 -25.17 -15.59 -8.70
N ALA A 77 -24.12 -15.89 -9.46
CA ALA A 77 -23.95 -17.15 -10.16
C ALA A 77 -23.61 -18.30 -9.21
N TYR A 78 -22.74 -18.10 -8.22
CA TYR A 78 -22.09 -19.21 -7.50
C TYR A 78 -22.31 -19.26 -5.99
N ALA A 79 -22.70 -18.16 -5.34
CA ALA A 79 -22.88 -18.15 -3.89
C ALA A 79 -23.97 -19.13 -3.44
N GLY A 80 -23.61 -19.99 -2.49
CA GLY A 80 -24.43 -21.06 -1.93
C GLY A 80 -24.62 -22.27 -2.86
N LYS A 81 -23.85 -22.37 -3.94
CA LYS A 81 -24.07 -23.39 -4.98
C LYS A 81 -22.87 -24.33 -5.19
N LEU A 82 -21.69 -24.01 -4.66
CA LEU A 82 -20.45 -24.73 -5.03
C LEU A 82 -20.48 -26.21 -4.66
N THR A 83 -20.99 -26.59 -3.49
CA THR A 83 -21.13 -28.01 -3.12
C THR A 83 -22.04 -28.78 -4.08
N GLY A 84 -23.12 -28.15 -4.55
CA GLY A 84 -24.01 -28.75 -5.54
C GLY A 84 -23.35 -28.91 -6.91
N LEU A 85 -22.49 -27.95 -7.30
CA LEU A 85 -21.72 -28.04 -8.54
C LEU A 85 -20.64 -29.13 -8.45
N ALA A 86 -19.92 -29.25 -7.32
CA ALA A 86 -18.94 -30.31 -7.12
C ALA A 86 -19.56 -31.71 -7.27
N ALA A 87 -20.76 -31.91 -6.71
CA ALA A 87 -21.43 -33.21 -6.76
C ALA A 87 -22.06 -33.57 -8.12
N GLY A 88 -22.27 -32.61 -9.02
CA GLY A 88 -23.14 -32.84 -10.19
C GLY A 88 -22.78 -32.12 -11.48
N ASP A 89 -21.85 -31.17 -11.45
CA ASP A 89 -21.46 -30.35 -12.61
C ASP A 89 -20.01 -29.83 -12.45
N ALA A 90 -19.06 -30.74 -12.67
CA ALA A 90 -17.63 -30.44 -12.57
C ALA A 90 -17.17 -29.38 -13.58
N ASP A 91 -17.80 -29.30 -14.76
CA ASP A 91 -17.48 -28.30 -15.78
C ASP A 91 -17.88 -26.89 -15.31
N ALA A 92 -19.06 -26.75 -14.68
CA ALA A 92 -19.49 -25.49 -14.09
C ALA A 92 -18.62 -25.06 -12.90
N LEU A 93 -18.12 -26.01 -12.10
CA LEU A 93 -17.15 -25.74 -11.04
C LEU A 93 -15.80 -25.30 -11.62
N ALA A 94 -15.31 -25.95 -12.68
CA ALA A 94 -14.08 -25.53 -13.37
C ALA A 94 -14.22 -24.14 -14.02
N GLU A 95 -15.40 -23.79 -14.52
CA GLU A 95 -15.70 -22.44 -14.99
C GLU A 95 -15.66 -21.42 -13.85
N SER A 96 -16.21 -21.73 -12.67
CA SER A 96 -16.17 -20.81 -11.53
C SER A 96 -14.74 -20.51 -11.09
N VAL A 97 -13.84 -21.50 -11.13
CA VAL A 97 -12.41 -21.32 -10.84
C VAL A 97 -11.79 -20.33 -11.83
N ARG A 98 -12.00 -20.54 -13.13
CA ARG A 98 -11.44 -19.66 -14.17
C ARG A 98 -11.91 -18.21 -14.05
N ILE A 99 -13.19 -18.00 -13.71
CA ILE A 99 -13.72 -16.65 -13.49
C ILE A 99 -13.12 -16.02 -12.23
N TYR A 100 -12.98 -16.78 -11.15
CA TYR A 100 -12.37 -16.31 -9.90
C TYR A 100 -10.89 -15.93 -10.09
N GLU A 101 -10.13 -16.73 -10.84
CA GLU A 101 -8.75 -16.43 -11.21
C GLU A 101 -8.64 -15.14 -12.03
N ALA A 102 -9.49 -14.99 -13.06
CA ALA A 102 -9.51 -13.78 -13.88
C ALA A 102 -9.85 -12.52 -13.07
N LEU A 103 -10.75 -12.63 -12.09
CA LEU A 103 -11.02 -11.56 -11.12
C LEU A 103 -9.76 -11.24 -10.29
N GLY A 104 -9.10 -12.26 -9.75
CA GLY A 104 -7.86 -12.11 -8.99
C GLY A 104 -6.76 -11.40 -9.77
N ASP A 105 -6.54 -11.79 -11.03
CA ASP A 105 -5.56 -11.17 -11.92
C ASP A 105 -5.87 -9.68 -12.18
N ALA A 106 -7.14 -9.35 -12.45
CA ALA A 106 -7.56 -7.97 -12.67
C ALA A 106 -7.37 -7.10 -11.42
N LEU A 107 -7.80 -7.57 -10.25
CA LEU A 107 -7.62 -6.87 -8.99
C LEU A 107 -6.14 -6.73 -8.63
N GLY A 108 -5.35 -7.77 -8.88
CA GLY A 108 -3.91 -7.78 -8.69
C GLY A 108 -3.19 -6.76 -9.55
N LYS A 109 -3.55 -6.67 -10.85
CA LYS A 109 -3.01 -5.67 -11.78
C LYS A 109 -3.29 -4.24 -11.29
N ILE A 110 -4.55 -3.93 -10.98
CA ILE A 110 -4.98 -2.59 -10.53
C ILE A 110 -4.29 -2.21 -9.21
N GLY A 111 -4.33 -3.10 -8.22
CA GLY A 111 -3.71 -2.86 -6.91
C GLY A 111 -2.19 -2.70 -6.99
N SER A 112 -1.54 -3.51 -7.82
CA SER A 112 -0.09 -3.42 -8.04
C SER A 112 0.29 -2.08 -8.65
N TYR A 113 -0.43 -1.62 -9.69
CA TYR A 113 -0.18 -0.30 -10.28
C TYR A 113 -0.29 0.83 -9.25
N ALA A 114 -1.40 0.88 -8.50
CA ALA A 114 -1.62 1.94 -7.52
C ALA A 114 -0.56 1.95 -6.41
N ARG A 115 -0.14 0.77 -5.98
CA ARG A 115 0.91 0.62 -4.96
C ARG A 115 2.28 1.06 -5.49
N LEU A 116 2.65 0.60 -6.68
CA LEU A 116 3.94 0.94 -7.30
C LEU A 116 4.03 2.44 -7.60
N LEU A 117 2.92 3.07 -8.03
CA LEU A 117 2.86 4.51 -8.24
C LEU A 117 3.10 5.29 -6.94
N TYR A 118 2.52 4.86 -5.83
CA TYR A 118 2.80 5.44 -4.52
C TYR A 118 4.25 5.19 -4.06
N GLU A 119 4.80 4.01 -4.31
CA GLU A 119 6.19 3.69 -3.95
C GLU A 119 7.22 4.49 -4.78
N ALA A 120 6.87 4.88 -6.01
CA ALA A 120 7.70 5.74 -6.84
C ALA A 120 7.83 7.18 -6.27
N ASP A 121 6.77 7.69 -5.64
CA ASP A 121 6.82 8.96 -4.89
C ASP A 121 5.80 8.96 -3.74
N GLY A 122 6.24 8.46 -2.58
CA GLY A 122 5.41 8.37 -1.38
C GLY A 122 5.17 9.71 -0.67
N SER A 123 5.81 10.79 -1.14
CA SER A 123 5.59 12.15 -0.61
C SER A 123 4.45 12.88 -1.32
N SER A 124 4.03 12.37 -2.49
CA SER A 124 2.94 12.92 -3.30
C SER A 124 1.56 12.67 -2.65
N PRO A 125 0.83 13.74 -2.24
CA PRO A 125 -0.53 13.60 -1.75
C PRO A 125 -1.50 13.05 -2.82
N VAL A 126 -1.19 13.27 -4.09
CA VAL A 126 -2.01 12.80 -5.22
C VAL A 126 -1.91 11.27 -5.33
N HIS A 127 -0.70 10.71 -5.25
CA HIS A 127 -0.52 9.25 -5.28
C HIS A 127 -1.10 8.58 -4.04
N ALA A 128 -0.96 9.20 -2.86
CA ALA A 128 -1.55 8.71 -1.62
C ALA A 128 -3.08 8.65 -1.72
N LYS A 129 -3.72 9.68 -2.28
CA LYS A 129 -5.17 9.69 -2.50
C LYS A 129 -5.58 8.62 -3.50
N PHE A 130 -4.88 8.53 -4.63
CA PHE A 130 -5.17 7.54 -5.67
C PHE A 130 -5.12 6.10 -5.12
N LEU A 131 -4.05 5.76 -4.38
CA LEU A 131 -3.94 4.46 -3.71
C LEU A 131 -5.10 4.22 -2.73
N GLY A 132 -5.49 5.22 -1.95
CA GLY A 132 -6.63 5.12 -1.03
C GLY A 132 -7.95 4.82 -1.73
N ASP A 133 -8.26 5.57 -2.80
CA ASP A 133 -9.49 5.39 -3.59
C ASP A 133 -9.54 3.98 -4.23
N ILE A 134 -8.41 3.52 -4.81
CA ILE A 134 -8.31 2.19 -5.39
C ILE A 134 -8.47 1.11 -4.31
N GLN A 135 -7.78 1.23 -3.17
CA GLN A 135 -7.83 0.24 -2.10
C GLN A 135 -9.24 0.10 -1.50
N GLU A 136 -10.00 1.18 -1.39
CA GLU A 136 -11.40 1.13 -0.93
C GLU A 136 -12.27 0.26 -1.86
N ARG A 137 -12.14 0.45 -3.17
CA ARG A 137 -12.86 -0.34 -4.18
C ARG A 137 -12.41 -1.80 -4.17
N LEU A 138 -11.09 -2.06 -4.15
CA LEU A 138 -10.55 -3.42 -4.07
C LEU A 138 -11.01 -4.16 -2.80
N ASN A 139 -11.02 -3.50 -1.65
CA ASN A 139 -11.50 -4.09 -0.40
C ASN A 139 -12.99 -4.45 -0.47
N THR A 140 -13.79 -3.60 -1.10
CA THR A 140 -15.23 -3.85 -1.30
C THR A 140 -15.45 -5.08 -2.18
N ILE A 141 -14.72 -5.18 -3.30
CA ILE A 141 -14.80 -6.33 -4.20
C ILE A 141 -14.32 -7.60 -3.49
N GLY A 142 -13.12 -7.56 -2.89
CA GLY A 142 -12.51 -8.72 -2.22
C GLY A 142 -13.36 -9.26 -1.08
N SER A 143 -13.98 -8.38 -0.28
CA SER A 143 -14.91 -8.79 0.77
C SER A 143 -16.11 -9.57 0.21
N GLY A 144 -16.61 -9.17 -0.96
CA GLY A 144 -17.68 -9.85 -1.66
C GLY A 144 -17.29 -11.23 -2.21
N LEU A 145 -16.01 -11.47 -2.48
CA LEU A 145 -15.50 -12.74 -3.02
C LEU A 145 -15.15 -13.78 -1.94
N LEU A 146 -15.10 -13.38 -0.66
CA LEU A 146 -14.70 -14.28 0.44
C LEU A 146 -15.57 -15.53 0.57
N PHE A 147 -16.85 -15.48 0.18
CA PHE A 147 -17.73 -16.65 0.21
C PHE A 147 -17.15 -17.82 -0.59
N TYR A 148 -16.43 -17.54 -1.69
CA TYR A 148 -15.96 -18.56 -2.61
C TYR A 148 -14.91 -19.45 -1.96
N GLU A 149 -13.92 -18.85 -1.30
CA GLU A 149 -12.93 -19.58 -0.52
C GLU A 149 -13.57 -20.37 0.63
N LEU A 150 -14.56 -19.77 1.31
CA LEU A 150 -15.26 -20.41 2.42
C LEU A 150 -16.14 -21.60 1.99
N GLU A 151 -16.75 -21.53 0.80
CA GLU A 151 -17.57 -22.61 0.25
C GLU A 151 -16.71 -23.71 -0.38
N LEU A 152 -15.61 -23.36 -1.07
CA LEU A 152 -14.66 -24.35 -1.58
C LEU A 152 -14.08 -25.19 -0.43
N ASN A 153 -13.76 -24.57 0.71
CA ASN A 153 -13.27 -25.26 1.90
C ASN A 153 -14.29 -26.25 2.52
N GLN A 154 -15.55 -26.26 2.09
CA GLN A 154 -16.56 -27.21 2.55
C GLN A 154 -16.69 -28.44 1.66
N ILE A 155 -16.11 -28.40 0.45
CA ILE A 155 -16.14 -29.53 -0.48
C ILE A 155 -15.07 -30.54 -0.05
N SER A 156 -15.45 -31.81 0.09
CA SER A 156 -14.51 -32.87 0.45
C SER A 156 -13.68 -33.33 -0.75
N ASP A 157 -12.48 -33.86 -0.50
CA ASP A 157 -11.61 -34.41 -1.54
C ASP A 157 -12.30 -35.53 -2.34
N ASP A 158 -13.17 -36.32 -1.69
CA ASP A 158 -13.95 -37.38 -2.33
C ASP A 158 -14.97 -36.82 -3.34
N GLU A 159 -15.46 -35.59 -3.13
CA GLU A 159 -16.36 -34.88 -4.06
C GLU A 159 -15.60 -34.18 -5.21
N LEU A 160 -14.27 -34.10 -5.12
CA LEU A 160 -13.40 -33.52 -6.14
C LEU A 160 -12.66 -34.58 -6.99
N ALA A 161 -12.82 -35.87 -6.66
CA ALA A 161 -12.14 -37.00 -7.30
C ALA A 161 -12.86 -37.50 -8.57
#